data_AF-A0A2E8M6S4-F1
#
_entry.id   AF-A0A2E8M6S4-F1
#
_cell.length_a   1.000
_cell.length_b   1.000
_cell.length_c   1.000
_cell.angle_alpha   90.00
_cell.angle_beta   90.00
_cell.angle_gamma   90.00
#
_symmetry.space_group_name_H-M   'P 1'
#
loop_
_entity.id
_entity.type
_entity.pdbx_description
1 polymer ?
#
loop_
_entity_poly.entity_id
_entity_poly.type
_entity_poly.pdbx_seq_one_letter_code
_entity_poly.pdbx_strand_id
1 'polypeptide(L)' 'MKLLFALLLVLAGLPLLSKAAEHPNVIVILVDDMGWMDLSCQGSDYYRTPAIDRLATEGVRFTNGY' A
#
# COMPACT_ATOMS: atom_id res chain seq x y z
N MET A 1 -31.71 -18.43 11.13
CA MET A 1 -31.42 -17.43 12.18
C MET A 1 -30.12 -17.72 12.94
N LYS A 2 -29.87 -18.95 13.43
CA LYS A 2 -28.61 -19.32 14.14
C LYS A 2 -27.33 -19.11 13.30
N LEU A 3 -27.32 -19.49 12.02
CA LEU A 3 -26.17 -19.24 11.14
C LEU A 3 -25.90 -17.75 10.88
N LEU A 4 -26.95 -16.95 10.73
CA LEU A 4 -26.82 -15.50 10.50
C LEU A 4 -26.21 -14.81 11.73
N PHE A 5 -26.59 -15.28 12.92
CA PHE A 5 -26.06 -14.79 14.19
C PHE A 5 -24.59 -15.19 14.40
N ALA A 6 -24.22 -16.41 14.02
CA ALA A 6 -22.82 -16.87 14.03
C ALA A 6 -21.95 -16.07 13.05
N LEU A 7 -22.47 -15.77 11.85
CA LEU A 7 -21.76 -14.96 10.86
C LEU A 7 -21.54 -13.51 11.36
N LEU A 8 -22.55 -12.92 12.01
CA LEU A 8 -22.46 -11.60 12.65
C LEU A 8 -21.40 -11.55 13.77
N LEU A 9 -21.33 -12.61 14.59
CA LEU A 9 -20.31 -12.73 15.64
C LEU A 9 -18.88 -12.86 15.07
N VAL A 10 -18.71 -13.60 13.97
CA VAL A 10 -17.41 -13.73 13.29
C VAL A 10 -16.99 -12.39 12.66
N LEU A 11 -17.91 -11.70 11.98
CA LEU A 11 -17.64 -10.39 11.39
C LEU A 11 -17.27 -9.32 12.43
N ALA A 12 -17.89 -9.37 13.62
CA ALA A 12 -17.59 -8.45 14.71
C ALA A 12 -16.20 -8.68 15.36
N GLY A 13 -15.63 -9.88 15.24
CA GLY A 13 -14.32 -10.23 15.83
C GLY A 13 -13.10 -9.93 14.95
N LEU A 14 -13.29 -9.71 13.65
CA LEU A 14 -12.21 -9.45 12.68
C LEU A 14 -11.31 -8.23 12.98
N PRO A 15 -11.80 -7.07 13.48
CA PRO A 15 -10.95 -5.89 13.66
C PRO A 15 -9.96 -6.02 14.83
N LEU A 16 -10.11 -7.02 15.72
CA LEU A 16 -9.21 -7.25 16.85
C LEU A 16 -7.88 -7.91 16.47
N LEU A 17 -7.76 -8.45 15.26
CA LEU A 17 -6.58 -9.22 14.81
C LEU A 17 -5.46 -8.34 14.22
N SER A 18 -5.74 -7.08 13.89
CA SER A 18 -4.74 -6.17 13.34
C SER A 18 -4.26 -5.19 14.41
N LYS A 19 -3.34 -5.63 15.27
CA LYS A 19 -2.60 -4.71 16.13
C LYS A 19 -1.48 -4.08 15.30
N ALA A 20 -1.67 -2.83 14.88
CA ALA A 20 -0.59 -2.05 14.30
C ALA A 20 0.59 -1.97 15.29
N ALA A 21 1.82 -1.95 14.77
CA ALA A 21 2.98 -1.71 15.63
C ALA A 21 2.80 -0.36 16.34
N GLU A 22 2.96 -0.35 17.67
CA GLU A 22 2.83 0.87 18.48
C GLU A 22 3.81 1.96 18.02
N HIS A 23 4.95 1.54 17.47
CA HIS A 23 5.96 2.38 16.84
C HIS A 23 6.41 1.75 15.52
N PRO A 24 5.84 2.15 14.37
CA PRO A 24 6.32 1.67 13.08
C PRO A 24 7.72 2.24 12.78
N ASN A 25 8.55 1.46 12.09
CA ASN A 25 9.78 1.98 11.51
C ASN A 25 9.43 2.83 10.29
N VAL A 26 10.06 4.00 10.17
CA VAL A 26 9.87 4.91 9.03
C VAL A 26 11.15 4.95 8.23
N ILE A 27 11.08 4.62 6.94
CA ILE A 27 12.18 4.71 5.99
C ILE A 27 11.80 5.75 4.94
N VAL A 28 12.64 6.77 4.78
CA VAL A 28 12.50 7.79 3.73
C VAL A 28 13.51 7.49 2.65
N ILE A 29 13.03 7.22 1.44
CA ILE A 29 13.86 7.06 0.24
C ILE A 29 13.66 8.32 -0.59
N LEU A 30 14.72 9.12 -0.73
CA LEU A 30 14.75 10.32 -1.56
C LEU A 30 15.61 10.03 -2.78
N VAL A 31 15.10 10.37 -3.97
CA VAL A 31 15.84 10.28 -5.23
C VAL A 31 15.97 11.67 -5.80
N ASP A 32 17.19 12.03 -6.18
CA ASP A 32 17.51 13.32 -6.79
C ASP A 32 17.08 13.33 -8.26
N ASP A 33 16.52 14.46 -8.72
CA ASP A 33 16.12 14.71 -10.12
C ASP A 33 15.29 13.61 -10.82
N MET A 34 14.43 12.88 -10.10
CA MET A 34 13.53 11.88 -10.69
C MET A 34 12.42 12.56 -11.50
N GLY A 35 12.39 12.32 -12.81
CA GLY A 35 11.35 12.78 -13.70
C GLY A 35 10.03 12.01 -13.54
N TRP A 36 8.92 12.64 -13.96
CA TRP A 36 7.59 12.06 -13.83
C TRP A 36 7.44 10.68 -14.51
N MET A 37 8.06 10.52 -15.69
CA MET A 37 7.94 9.32 -16.53
C MET A 37 9.09 8.31 -16.32
N ASP A 38 9.89 8.46 -15.26
CA ASP A 38 11.04 7.59 -15.02
C ASP A 38 10.69 6.24 -14.37
N LEU A 39 9.45 6.10 -13.88
CA LEU A 39 8.96 4.87 -13.23
C LEU A 39 7.99 4.12 -14.14
N SER A 40 8.05 2.79 -14.15
CA SER A 40 7.10 1.97 -14.91
C SER A 40 5.66 2.15 -14.42
N CYS A 41 5.43 2.32 -13.12
CA CYS A 41 4.12 2.67 -12.57
C CYS A 41 3.60 4.07 -12.96
N GLN A 42 4.46 4.91 -13.54
CA GLN A 42 4.10 6.22 -14.11
C GLN A 42 4.01 6.19 -15.65
N GLY A 43 4.09 5.01 -16.27
CA GLY A 43 3.94 4.85 -17.71
C GLY A 43 5.25 4.78 -18.48
N SER A 44 6.40 4.66 -17.81
CA SER A 44 7.65 4.33 -18.49
C SER A 44 7.58 2.96 -19.13
N ASP A 45 7.86 2.88 -20.44
CA ASP A 45 8.05 1.64 -21.19
C ASP A 45 9.54 1.28 -21.37
N TYR A 46 10.44 2.21 -21.02
CA TYR A 46 11.89 2.03 -21.08
C TYR A 46 12.48 1.52 -19.76
N TYR A 47 12.18 2.20 -18.64
CA TYR A 47 12.73 1.83 -17.34
C TYR A 47 11.91 0.74 -16.67
N ARG A 48 12.61 -0.22 -16.05
CA ARG A 48 11.99 -1.32 -15.29
C ARG A 48 12.24 -1.11 -13.81
N THR A 49 11.20 -0.73 -13.06
CA THR A 49 11.29 -0.43 -11.63
C THR A 49 10.41 -1.33 -10.76
N PRO A 50 10.58 -2.67 -10.80
CA PRO A 50 9.64 -3.62 -10.19
C PRO A 50 9.50 -3.48 -8.67
N ALA A 51 10.55 -3.04 -7.97
CA ALA A 51 10.48 -2.78 -6.53
C ALA A 51 9.59 -1.55 -6.22
N ILE A 52 9.68 -0.50 -7.03
CA ILE A 52 8.84 0.69 -6.89
C ILE A 52 7.41 0.40 -7.33
N ASP A 53 7.22 -0.41 -8.38
CA ASP A 53 5.89 -0.84 -8.84
C ASP A 53 5.15 -1.64 -7.76
N ARG A 54 5.89 -2.50 -7.03
CA ARG A 54 5.36 -3.23 -5.88
C ARG A 54 4.93 -2.27 -4.77
N LEU A 55 5.76 -1.30 -4.41
CA LEU A 55 5.40 -0.28 -3.40
C LEU A 55 4.18 0.54 -3.84
N ALA A 56 4.06 0.88 -5.12
CA ALA A 56 2.92 1.60 -5.66
C ALA A 56 1.61 0.78 -5.64
N THR A 57 1.72 -0.56 -5.74
CA THR A 57 0.58 -1.49 -5.72
C THR A 57 0.14 -1.86 -4.31
N GLU A 58 1.09 -2.06 -3.39
CA GLU A 58 0.83 -2.42 -2.00
C GLU A 58 0.53 -1.21 -1.10
N GLY A 59 0.81 0.00 -1.59
CA GLY A 59 0.67 1.25 -0.85
C GLY A 59 -0.26 2.27 -1.50
N VAL A 60 0.00 3.54 -1.22
CA VAL A 60 -0.72 4.68 -1.79
C VAL A 60 0.24 5.44 -2.70
N ARG A 61 -0.18 5.68 -3.95
CA ARG A 61 0.57 6.48 -4.92
C ARG A 61 -0.08 7.84 -5.10
N PHE A 62 0.69 8.89 -4.85
CA PHE A 62 0.29 10.26 -5.14
C PHE A 62 0.58 10.57 -6.60
N THR A 63 -0.44 10.57 -7.45
CA THR A 63 -0.28 10.87 -8.89
C THR A 63 -0.26 12.36 -9.20
N ASN A 64 -0.35 13.21 -8.19
CA ASN A 64 -0.24 14.67 -8.25
C ASN A 64 0.40 15.15 -6.94
N GLY A 65 1.60 14.64 -6.65
CA GLY A 65 2.37 15.00 -5.45
C GLY A 65 3.37 16.11 -5.78
N TYR A 66 3.06 17.33 -5.35
CA TYR A 66 3.89 18.53 -5.45
C TYR A 66 3.69 19.39 -4.21
#